data_AF-A0A3D8I856-F1
#
_entry.id   AF-A0A3D8I856-F1
#
_cell.length_a   1.000
_cell.length_b   1.000
_cell.length_c   1.000
_cell.angle_alpha   90.00
_cell.angle_beta   90.00
_cell.angle_gamma   90.00
#
_symmetry.space_group_name_H-M   'P 1'
#
loop_
_entity.id
_entity.type
_entity.pdbx_description
1 polymer ?
#
loop_
_entity_poly.entity_id
_entity_poly.type
_entity_poly.pdbx_seq_one_letter_code
_entity_poly.pdbx_strand_id
1 'polypeptide(L)'
;MKYAVMVVLILMCCGCGSDEPRDLRTELEKQLAENLKLLNSVSGQNIPNEIMQCAAKAATKSFSDEEVKLIIDSSLSERLSNPQKMMSIQEKMQDERFLAQFVLQCAKDLKSR
;
A
#
# COMPACT_ATOMS: atom_id res chain seq x y z
N MET A 1 3.18 14.06 -19.02
CA MET A 1 4.36 13.40 -18.40
C MET A 1 4.76 14.10 -17.09
N LYS A 2 3.86 14.21 -16.09
CA LYS A 2 4.18 14.84 -14.79
C LYS A 2 3.90 13.94 -13.57
N TYR A 3 3.16 12.85 -13.73
CA TYR A 3 2.79 11.95 -12.63
C TYR A 3 3.69 10.71 -12.50
N ALA A 4 4.42 10.33 -13.57
CA ALA A 4 5.30 9.17 -13.54
C ALA A 4 6.51 9.34 -12.60
N VAL A 5 6.98 10.58 -12.39
CA VAL A 5 8.16 10.87 -11.56
C VAL A 5 7.84 10.78 -10.07
N MET A 6 6.58 10.99 -9.67
CA MET A 6 6.19 11.00 -8.26
C MET A 6 6.03 9.58 -7.69
N VAL A 7 5.71 8.59 -8.54
CA VAL A 7 5.56 7.18 -8.14
C VAL A 7 6.92 6.48 -7.93
N VAL A 8 7.97 6.93 -8.61
CA VAL A 8 9.33 6.35 -8.50
C VAL A 8 10.01 6.71 -7.18
N LEU A 9 9.70 7.87 -6.60
CA LEU A 9 10.30 8.34 -5.33
C LEU A 9 9.79 7.59 -4.09
N ILE A 10 8.60 6.99 -4.15
CA ILE A 10 8.00 6.25 -3.03
C ILE A 10 8.70 4.89 -2.81
N LEU A 11 9.41 4.37 -3.81
CA LEU A 11 10.07 3.05 -3.78
C LEU A 11 11.51 3.07 -3.21
N MET A 12 12.06 4.21 -2.80
CA MET A 12 13.48 4.36 -2.40
C MET A 12 13.75 4.55 -0.90
N CYS A 13 12.73 4.72 -0.06
CA CYS A 13 12.92 4.97 1.36
C CYS A 13 12.30 3.84 2.19
N CYS A 14 13.08 2.80 2.52
CA CYS A 14 13.01 2.02 3.77
C CYS A 14 13.93 0.79 3.69
N GLY A 15 15.25 1.00 3.80
CA GLY A 15 16.21 -0.09 3.99
C GLY A 15 16.53 -0.29 5.47
N CYS A 16 15.67 -1.02 6.18
CA CYS A 16 15.94 -1.71 7.45
C CYS A 16 14.78 -2.67 7.75
N GLY A 17 14.66 -3.75 6.97
CA GLY A 17 13.62 -4.76 7.15
C GLY A 17 13.99 -5.78 8.22
N SER A 18 13.11 -5.97 9.20
CA SER A 18 13.03 -7.21 9.97
C SER A 18 12.64 -8.34 9.01
N ASP A 19 13.37 -9.46 9.01
CA ASP A 19 13.08 -10.65 8.19
C ASP A 19 11.75 -11.34 8.55
N GLU A 20 11.05 -10.90 9.62
CA GLU A 20 9.78 -11.51 10.02
C GLU A 20 8.60 -11.01 9.16
N PRO A 21 7.84 -11.92 8.51
CA PRO A 21 6.70 -11.54 7.64
C PRO A 21 5.62 -10.69 8.33
N ARG A 22 5.45 -10.83 9.65
CA ARG A 22 4.49 -10.03 10.43
C ARG A 22 4.92 -8.58 10.56
N ASP A 23 6.22 -8.32 10.70
CA ASP A 23 6.76 -6.97 10.82
C ASP A 23 6.66 -6.23 9.49
N LEU A 24 6.98 -6.92 8.38
CA LEU A 24 6.84 -6.37 7.03
C LEU A 24 5.40 -6.03 6.67
N ARG A 25 4.43 -6.88 7.06
CA ARG A 25 3.00 -6.60 6.87
C ARG A 25 2.53 -5.41 7.69
N THR A 26 2.99 -5.31 8.94
CA THR A 26 2.66 -4.17 9.81
C THR A 26 3.22 -2.89 9.22
N GLU A 27 4.42 -2.93 8.65
CA GLU A 27 5.03 -1.78 8.01
C GLU A 27 4.30 -1.36 6.72
N LEU A 28 3.89 -2.33 5.89
CA LEU A 28 3.07 -2.05 4.72
C LEU A 28 1.71 -1.45 5.09
N GLU A 29 1.07 -1.95 6.16
CA GLU A 29 -0.18 -1.39 6.66
C GLU A 29 -0.02 0.08 7.05
N LYS A 30 1.06 0.46 7.74
CA LYS A 30 1.35 1.87 8.09
C LYS A 30 1.53 2.73 6.84
N GLN A 31 2.35 2.30 5.88
CA GLN A 31 2.59 3.05 4.65
C GLN A 31 1.29 3.28 3.86
N LEU A 32 0.44 2.26 3.76
CA LEU A 32 -0.86 2.40 3.10
C LEU A 32 -1.80 3.34 3.86
N ALA A 33 -1.82 3.30 5.19
CA ALA A 33 -2.63 4.20 6.01
C ALA A 33 -2.17 5.68 5.87
N GLU A 34 -0.86 5.93 5.85
CA GLU A 34 -0.30 7.27 5.63
C GLU A 34 -0.62 7.79 4.23
N ASN A 35 -0.51 6.94 3.21
CA ASN A 35 -0.89 7.29 1.84
C ASN A 35 -2.38 7.63 1.72
N LEU A 36 -3.26 6.85 2.36
CA LEU A 36 -4.69 7.15 2.42
C LEU A 36 -4.97 8.48 3.13
N LYS A 37 -4.25 8.77 4.22
CA LYS A 37 -4.37 10.05 4.94
C LYS A 37 -3.92 11.23 4.07
N LEU A 38 -2.83 11.08 3.33
CA LEU A 38 -2.35 12.08 2.38
C LEU A 38 -3.39 12.31 1.26
N LEU A 39 -3.90 11.25 0.65
CA LEU A 39 -4.92 11.32 -0.38
C LEU A 39 -6.20 11.98 0.12
N ASN A 40 -6.64 11.66 1.34
CA ASN A 40 -7.81 12.27 1.98
C ASN A 40 -7.59 13.79 2.17
N SER A 41 -6.39 14.18 2.64
CA SER A 41 -6.02 15.60 2.81
C SER A 41 -5.95 16.37 1.49
N VAL A 42 -5.44 15.74 0.41
CA VAL A 42 -5.28 16.39 -0.90
C VAL A 42 -6.60 16.46 -1.67
N SER A 43 -7.44 15.43 -1.55
CA SER A 43 -8.75 15.36 -2.22
C SER A 43 -9.84 16.18 -1.52
N GLY A 44 -9.59 16.67 -0.30
CA GLY A 44 -10.60 17.35 0.51
C GLY A 44 -11.72 16.44 0.98
N GLN A 45 -11.55 15.12 0.84
CA GLN A 45 -12.48 14.15 1.39
C GLN A 45 -12.33 14.13 2.93
N ASN A 46 -13.43 13.88 3.64
CA ASN A 46 -13.41 13.77 5.11
C ASN A 46 -13.63 12.31 5.53
N ILE A 47 -12.79 11.40 5.01
CA ILE A 47 -12.84 9.99 5.38
C ILE A 47 -12.33 9.84 6.81
N PRO A 48 -13.12 9.23 7.73
CA PRO A 48 -12.69 8.95 9.09
C PRO A 48 -11.43 8.08 9.15
N ASN A 49 -10.56 8.36 10.13
CA ASN A 49 -9.30 7.63 10.31
C ASN A 49 -9.49 6.12 10.50
N GLU A 50 -10.57 5.71 11.18
CA GLU A 50 -10.94 4.30 11.36
C GLU A 50 -11.21 3.57 10.03
N ILE A 51 -11.82 4.25 9.04
CA ILE A 51 -12.08 3.70 7.72
C ILE A 51 -10.76 3.56 6.96
N MET A 52 -9.87 4.56 7.06
CA MET A 52 -8.56 4.50 6.41
C MET A 52 -7.68 3.39 6.99
N GLN A 53 -7.66 3.22 8.31
CA GLN A 53 -6.93 2.11 8.96
C GLN A 53 -7.51 0.75 8.59
N CYS A 54 -8.85 0.62 8.58
CA CYS A 54 -9.51 -0.61 8.11
C CYS A 54 -9.13 -0.91 6.66
N ALA A 55 -9.15 0.09 5.79
CA ALA A 55 -8.85 -0.06 4.37
C ALA A 55 -7.37 -0.45 4.15
N ALA A 56 -6.43 0.17 4.86
CA ALA A 56 -5.01 -0.18 4.82
C ALA A 56 -4.77 -1.65 5.24
N LYS A 57 -5.40 -2.07 6.33
CA LYS A 57 -5.34 -3.46 6.81
C LYS A 57 -5.95 -4.45 5.81
N ALA A 58 -7.09 -4.11 5.22
CA ALA A 58 -7.74 -4.94 4.21
C ALA A 58 -6.93 -5.03 2.92
N ALA A 59 -6.37 -3.91 2.45
CA ALA A 59 -5.51 -3.85 1.28
C ALA A 59 -4.23 -4.68 1.46
N THR A 60 -3.59 -4.61 2.64
CA THR A 60 -2.39 -5.38 2.97
C THR A 60 -2.62 -6.88 2.86
N LYS A 61 -3.82 -7.37 3.22
CA LYS A 61 -4.19 -8.79 3.07
C LYS A 61 -4.31 -9.26 1.62
N SER A 62 -4.46 -8.34 0.68
CA SER A 62 -4.52 -8.69 -0.74
C SER A 62 -3.15 -9.00 -1.35
N PHE A 63 -2.06 -8.74 -0.61
CA PHE A 63 -0.69 -9.08 -1.01
C PHE A 63 -0.23 -10.36 -0.29
N SER A 64 0.42 -11.24 -1.05
CA SER A 64 1.16 -12.41 -0.54
C SER A 64 2.40 -11.98 0.25
N ASP A 65 2.91 -12.85 1.13
CA ASP A 65 4.10 -12.52 1.96
C ASP A 65 5.32 -12.15 1.10
N GLU A 66 5.47 -12.80 -0.06
CA GLU A 66 6.53 -12.49 -1.02
C GLU A 66 6.33 -11.11 -1.66
N GLU A 67 5.10 -10.74 -2.03
CA GLU A 67 4.82 -9.39 -2.53
C GLU A 67 5.06 -8.33 -1.45
N VAL A 68 4.68 -8.61 -0.19
CA VAL A 68 4.93 -7.70 0.92
C VAL A 68 6.43 -7.51 1.14
N LYS A 69 7.22 -8.59 1.12
CA LYS A 69 8.69 -8.51 1.18
C LYS A 69 9.24 -7.70 0.01
N LEU A 70 8.73 -7.94 -1.20
CA LEU A 70 9.14 -7.20 -2.39
C LEU A 70 8.77 -5.71 -2.32
N ILE A 71 7.69 -5.33 -1.66
CA ILE A 71 7.30 -3.92 -1.51
C ILE A 71 8.19 -3.22 -0.46
N ILE A 72 8.39 -3.85 0.70
CA ILE A 72 9.01 -3.21 1.87
C ILE A 72 10.54 -3.37 1.89
N ASP A 73 11.04 -4.57 1.59
CA ASP A 73 12.40 -4.97 1.91
C ASP A 73 13.27 -5.25 0.69
N SER A 74 12.71 -5.22 -0.52
CA SER A 74 13.51 -5.63 -1.68
C SER A 74 14.66 -4.65 -1.96
N SER A 75 15.85 -5.14 -1.66
CA SER A 75 17.10 -4.66 -2.25
C SER A 75 16.96 -4.55 -3.77
N LEU A 76 17.72 -3.64 -4.39
CA LEU A 76 17.71 -3.48 -5.85
C LEU A 76 17.94 -4.82 -6.58
N SER A 77 18.77 -5.71 -6.02
CA SER A 77 19.00 -7.07 -6.51
C SER A 77 17.75 -7.95 -6.52
N GLU A 78 16.97 -7.99 -5.44
CA GLU A 78 15.74 -8.81 -5.39
C GLU A 78 14.67 -8.30 -6.37
N ARG A 79 14.59 -6.97 -6.57
CA ARG A 79 13.72 -6.36 -7.59
C ARG A 79 14.13 -6.75 -9.01
N LEU A 80 15.43 -6.72 -9.28
CA LEU A 80 15.99 -7.10 -10.59
C LEU A 80 15.83 -8.60 -10.88
N SER A 81 15.81 -9.44 -9.85
CA SER A 81 15.53 -10.88 -10.00
C SER A 81 14.04 -11.19 -10.22
N ASN A 82 13.13 -10.26 -9.87
CA ASN A 82 11.68 -10.44 -9.97
C ASN A 82 10.94 -9.29 -10.72
N PRO A 83 11.37 -8.91 -11.93
CA PRO A 83 10.87 -7.70 -12.59
C PRO A 83 9.39 -7.80 -12.99
N GLN A 84 8.92 -8.99 -13.38
CA GLN A 84 7.51 -9.22 -13.73
C GLN A 84 6.59 -9.06 -12.52
N LYS A 85 7.01 -9.58 -11.36
CA LYS A 85 6.24 -9.48 -10.12
C LYS A 85 6.23 -8.05 -9.58
N MET A 86 7.34 -7.32 -9.74
CA MET A 86 7.38 -5.89 -9.43
C MET A 86 6.45 -5.07 -10.33
N MET A 87 6.39 -5.37 -11.64
CA MET A 87 5.42 -4.73 -12.54
C MET A 87 3.98 -5.04 -12.12
N SER A 88 3.63 -6.29 -11.84
CA SER A 88 2.26 -6.63 -11.41
C SER A 88 1.86 -5.96 -10.10
N ILE A 89 2.80 -5.84 -9.14
CA ILE A 89 2.59 -5.10 -7.90
C ILE A 89 2.36 -3.61 -8.21
N GLN A 90 3.18 -3.01 -9.07
CA GLN A 90 3.05 -1.61 -9.46
C GLN A 90 1.72 -1.33 -10.15
N GLU A 91 1.31 -2.16 -11.11
CA GLU A 91 0.02 -2.04 -11.80
C GLU A 91 -1.15 -2.08 -10.80
N LYS A 92 -1.10 -3.00 -9.83
CA LYS A 92 -2.10 -3.11 -8.78
C LYS A 92 -2.14 -1.88 -7.86
N MET A 93 -0.99 -1.34 -7.47
CA MET A 93 -0.92 -0.14 -6.61
C MET A 93 -1.26 1.16 -7.35
N GLN A 94 -1.10 1.20 -8.67
CA GLN A 94 -1.45 2.34 -9.52
C GLN A 94 -2.92 2.35 -9.97
N ASP A 95 -3.65 1.24 -9.83
CA ASP A 95 -5.10 1.23 -10.06
C ASP A 95 -5.80 2.05 -8.96
N GLU A 96 -6.33 3.21 -9.33
CA GLU A 96 -7.06 4.12 -8.42
C GLU A 96 -8.23 3.42 -7.72
N ARG A 97 -8.78 2.36 -8.30
CA ARG A 97 -9.88 1.58 -7.72
C ARG A 97 -9.40 0.59 -6.66
N PHE A 98 -8.12 0.24 -6.67
CA PHE A 98 -7.57 -0.78 -5.78
C PHE A 98 -7.75 -0.39 -4.31
N LEU A 99 -7.43 0.84 -3.92
CA LEU A 99 -7.64 1.31 -2.55
C LEU A 99 -9.11 1.73 -2.31
N ALA A 100 -9.78 2.28 -3.31
CA ALA A 100 -11.16 2.75 -3.20
C ALA A 100 -12.16 1.65 -2.82
N GLN A 101 -12.00 0.43 -3.36
CA GLN A 101 -12.87 -0.70 -2.99
C GLN A 101 -12.76 -1.05 -1.50
N PHE A 102 -11.57 -0.95 -0.89
CA PHE A 102 -11.38 -1.26 0.52
C PHE A 102 -11.94 -0.17 1.41
N VAL A 103 -11.81 1.10 1.03
CA VAL A 103 -12.45 2.23 1.71
C VAL A 103 -13.98 2.07 1.70
N LEU A 104 -14.57 1.75 0.56
CA LEU A 104 -16.01 1.52 0.42
C LEU A 104 -16.48 0.31 1.23
N GLN A 105 -15.72 -0.78 1.22
CA GLN A 105 -16.05 -1.98 1.98
C GLN A 105 -16.00 -1.69 3.49
N CYS A 106 -14.94 -1.06 3.97
CA CYS A 106 -14.79 -0.69 5.38
C CYS A 106 -15.86 0.32 5.84
N ALA A 107 -16.25 1.27 4.99
CA ALA A 107 -17.34 2.18 5.29
C ALA A 107 -18.68 1.45 5.47
N LYS A 108 -18.94 0.41 4.66
CA LYS A 108 -20.13 -0.44 4.82
C LYS A 108 -20.07 -1.28 6.09
N ASP A 109 -18.93 -1.89 6.36
CA ASP A 109 -18.74 -2.81 7.50
C ASP A 109 -18.74 -2.10 8.86
N LEU A 110 -18.35 -0.82 8.91
CA LEU A 110 -18.41 -0.02 10.13
C LEU A 110 -19.80 0.60 10.35
N LYS A 111 -20.54 0.91 9.27
CA LYS A 111 -21.92 1.43 9.36
C LYS A 111 -22.93 0.37 9.78
N SER A 112 -22.63 -0.91 9.56
CA SER A 112 -23.49 -2.05 9.91
C SER A 112 -23.29 -2.58 11.34
N ARG A 113 -22.36 -1.98 12.10
CA ARG A 113 -22.14 -2.24 13.53
C ARG A 113 -22.90 -1.24 14.39
#